data_AF-A0A7J3HAT0-F1
#
_entry.id   AF-A0A7J3HAT0-F1
#
_cell.length_a   1.000
_cell.length_b   1.000
_cell.length_c   1.000
_cell.angle_alpha   90.00
_cell.angle_beta   90.00
_cell.angle_gamma   90.00
#
_symmetry.space_group_name_H-M   'P 1'
#
loop_
_entity.id
_entity.type
_entity.pdbx_description
1 polymer ?
#
loop_
_entity_poly.entity_id
_entity_poly.type
_entity_poly.pdbx_seq_one_letter_code
_entity_poly.pdbx_strand_id
1 'polypeptide(L)' 'MPVMYKCSSCGKILFTFRSVGQDSFGVPTPDELFSKIGNKCPGCGKLFSKPRLDKIRVLGKA' A
#
# COMPACT_ATOMS: atom_id res chain seq x y z
N MET A 1 -4.11 -5.43 13.28
CA MET A 1 -3.51 -6.14 12.12
C MET A 1 -2.96 -5.09 11.18
N PRO A 2 -1.65 -5.07 10.90
CA PRO A 2 -1.09 -4.05 10.03
C PRO A 2 -1.45 -4.33 8.56
N VAL A 3 -1.92 -3.32 7.83
CA VAL A 3 -2.12 -3.39 6.38
C VAL A 3 -0.89 -2.79 5.71
N MET A 4 -0.24 -3.55 4.82
CA MET A 4 0.99 -3.13 4.16
C MET A 4 0.78 -2.95 2.67
N TYR A 5 1.08 -1.74 2.18
CA TYR A 5 1.11 -1.41 0.77
C TYR A 5 2.53 -1.55 0.28
N LYS A 6 2.73 -2.47 -0.66
CA LYS A 6 4.04 -2.74 -1.27
C LYS A 6 4.00 -2.52 -2.77
N CYS A 7 5.10 -2.04 -3.32
CA CYS A 7 5.28 -1.99 -4.76
C CYS A 7 5.32 -3.43 -5.29
N SER A 8 4.49 -3.71 -6.29
CA SER A 8 4.44 -5.02 -6.95
C SER A 8 5.70 -5.33 -7.77
N SER A 9 6.46 -4.30 -8.16
CA SER A 9 7.62 -4.45 -9.04
C SER A 9 8.93 -4.65 -8.29
N CYS A 10 9.16 -3.90 -7.21
CA CYS A 10 10.43 -3.93 -6.46
C CYS A 10 10.27 -4.34 -5.00
N GLY A 11 9.04 -4.60 -4.54
CA GLY A 11 8.77 -5.02 -3.16
C GLY A 11 8.89 -3.91 -2.10
N LYS A 12 9.30 -2.70 -2.48
CA LYS A 12 9.43 -1.56 -1.54
C LYS A 12 8.10 -1.29 -0.83
N ILE A 13 8.15 -1.15 0.49
CA ILE A 13 6.99 -0.80 1.30
C ILE A 13 6.70 0.69 1.08
N LEU A 14 5.52 0.98 0.55
CA LEU A 14 5.06 2.33 0.26
C LEU A 14 4.40 2.93 1.50
N PHE A 15 3.62 2.13 2.21
CA PHE A 15 2.91 2.54 3.42
C PHE A 15 2.57 1.35 4.29
N THR A 16 2.59 1.56 5.60
CA THR A 16 2.16 0.56 6.58
C THR A 16 1.16 1.21 7.51
N PHE A 17 -0.09 0.75 7.43
CA PHE A 17 -1.13 1.11 8.38
C PHE A 17 -0.97 0.25 9.62
N ARG A 18 -0.60 0.83 10.77
CA ARG A 18 -0.40 0.08 12.02
C ARG A 18 -1.63 0.11 12.91
N SER A 19 -2.22 1.30 13.08
CA SER A 19 -3.36 1.55 13.96
C SER A 19 -4.22 2.71 13.45
N VAL A 20 -5.48 2.73 13.90
CA VAL A 20 -6.37 3.89 13.71
C VAL A 20 -5.78 5.12 14.42
N GLY A 21 -5.91 6.29 13.80
CA GLY A 21 -5.40 7.55 14.34
C GLY A 21 -3.93 7.86 14.04
N GLN A 22 -3.21 7.00 13.30
CA GLN A 22 -1.83 7.29 12.86
C GLN A 22 -1.81 8.39 11.77
N ASP A 23 -2.55 8.16 10.68
CA ASP A 23 -2.57 9.05 9.50
C ASP A 23 -3.97 9.18 8.87
N SER A 24 -4.93 8.40 9.36
CA SER A 24 -6.30 8.24 8.85
C SER A 24 -7.18 7.56 9.92
N PHE A 25 -8.49 7.83 9.89
CA PHE A 25 -9.45 7.12 10.75
C PHE A 25 -9.67 5.66 10.33
N GLY A 26 -9.35 5.31 9.07
CA GLY A 26 -9.47 3.96 8.53
C GLY A 26 -8.28 3.54 7.67
N VAL A 27 -8.37 2.34 7.08
CA VAL A 27 -7.37 1.82 6.15
C VAL A 27 -7.49 2.58 4.82
N PRO A 28 -6.44 3.30 4.36
CA PRO A 28 -6.55 4.10 3.14
C PRO A 28 -6.72 3.21 1.91
N THR A 29 -7.56 3.63 0.97
CA THR A 29 -7.68 2.95 -0.32
C THR A 29 -6.40 3.13 -1.15
N PRO A 30 -6.14 2.26 -2.15
CA PRO A 30 -5.01 2.45 -3.06
C PRO A 30 -5.02 3.80 -3.75
N ASP A 31 -6.20 4.29 -4.14
CA ASP A 31 -6.38 5.59 -4.78
C ASP A 31 -6.02 6.76 -3.84
N GLU A 32 -6.48 6.74 -2.58
CA GLU A 32 -6.06 7.73 -1.56
C GLU A 32 -4.55 7.69 -1.33
N LEU A 33 -3.96 6.49 -1.35
CA LEU A 33 -2.53 6.33 -1.17
C LEU A 33 -1.74 6.90 -2.37
N PHE A 34 -2.24 6.73 -3.59
CA PHE A 34 -1.63 7.33 -4.79
C PHE A 34 -1.71 8.86 -4.75
N SER A 35 -2.80 9.44 -4.24
CA SER A 35 -2.89 10.89 -4.04
C SER A 35 -1.90 11.41 -3.00
N LYS A 36 -1.59 10.62 -1.96
CA LYS A 36 -0.59 11.00 -0.92
C LYS A 36 0.86 10.86 -1.38
N ILE A 37 1.22 9.76 -2.05
CA ILE A 37 2.62 9.44 -2.39
C ILE A 37 2.97 9.92 -3.81
N GLY A 38 1.96 10.25 -4.62
CA GLY A 38 2.09 10.52 -6.05
C GLY A 38 1.89 9.25 -6.88
N ASN A 39 2.13 9.37 -8.17
CA ASN A 39 1.82 8.37 -9.21
C ASN A 39 3.01 7.45 -9.57
N LYS A 40 4.18 7.59 -8.94
CA LYS A 40 5.37 6.77 -9.21
C LYS A 40 6.00 6.19 -7.96
N CYS A 41 6.55 4.99 -8.08
CA CYS A 41 7.30 4.34 -7.02
C CYS A 41 8.64 5.05 -6.76
N PRO A 42 8.94 5.47 -5.52
CA PRO A 42 10.23 6.11 -5.18
C PRO A 42 11.41 5.12 -5.14
N GLY A 43 11.18 3.83 -5.38
CA GLY A 43 12.24 2.82 -5.46
C GLY A 43 12.66 2.51 -6.89
N CYS A 44 11.69 2.20 -7.76
CA CYS A 44 11.97 1.75 -9.13
C CYS A 44 11.43 2.67 -10.23
N GLY A 45 10.82 3.81 -9.87
CA GLY A 45 10.24 4.76 -10.82
C GLY A 45 8.98 4.30 -11.55
N LYS A 46 8.53 3.06 -11.33
CA LYS A 46 7.34 2.49 -11.99
C LYS A 46 6.08 3.25 -11.61
N LEU A 47 5.22 3.51 -12.59
CA LEU A 47 3.89 4.10 -12.37
C LEU A 47 3.02 3.17 -11.53
N PHE A 48 2.36 3.73 -10.52
CA PHE A 48 1.38 2.98 -9.75
C PHE A 48 0.17 2.67 -10.61
N SER A 49 -0.38 1.48 -10.39
CA SER A 49 -1.62 1.01 -11.02
C SER A 49 -2.48 0.41 -9.93
N LYS A 50 -3.80 0.53 -10.11
CA LYS A 50 -4.77 -0.03 -9.17
C LYS A 50 -4.53 -1.54 -9.04
N PRO A 51 -4.29 -2.06 -7.82
CA PRO A 51 -4.05 -3.48 -7.65
C PRO A 51 -5.32 -4.27 -7.96
N ARG A 52 -5.15 -5.43 -8.59
CA ARG A 52 -6.21 -6.43 -8.74
C ARG A 52 -6.30 -7.31 -7.49
N LEU A 53 -7.45 -7.95 -7.28
CA LEU A 53 -7.70 -8.82 -6.13
C LEU A 53 -6.68 -9.96 -6.01
N ASP A 54 -6.17 -10.49 -7.13
CA ASP A 54 -5.15 -11.55 -7.17
C ASP A 54 -3.81 -11.17 -6.53
N LYS A 55 -3.54 -9.87 -6.34
CA LYS A 55 -2.31 -9.38 -5.71
C LYS A 55 -2.45 -9.15 -4.21
N ILE A 56 -3.65 -9.31 -3.65
CA ILE A 56 -3.91 -9.15 -2.23
C ILE A 56 -3.58 -10.46 -1.52
N ARG A 57 -2.70 -10.41 -0.51
CA ARG A 57 -2.33 -11.58 0.29
C ARG A 57 -2.71 -11.31 1.75
N VAL A 58 -3.53 -12.18 2.32
CA VAL A 58 -3.83 -12.20 3.75
C VAL A 58 -2.89 -13.21 4.38
N LEU A 59 -1.96 -12.72 5.19
CA LEU A 59 -1.05 -13.56 5.95
C LEU A 59 -1.64 -13.73 7.35
N GLY A 60 -2.23 -14.90 7.63
CA GLY A 60 -2.68 -15.26 8.97
C GLY A 60 -1.50 -15.54 9.91
N LYS A 61 -1.73 -15.50 11.22
CA LYS A 61 -0.82 -16.13 12.17
C LYS A 61 -0.90 -17.64 11.96
N ALA A 62 0.23 -18.28 11.67
CA ALA A 62 0.39 -19.72 11.83
C ALA A 62 0.39 -20.08 13.32
#